data_AF-A0A0D3RJI8-F1
#
_entry.id   AF-A0A0D3RJI8-F1
#
_cell.length_a   1.000
_cell.length_b   1.000
_cell.length_c   1.000
_cell.angle_alpha   90.00
_cell.angle_beta   90.00
_cell.angle_gamma   90.00
#
_symmetry.space_group_name_H-M   'P 1'
#
loop_
_entity.id
_entity.type
_entity.pdbx_description
1 polymer ?
#
loop_
_entity_poly.entity_id
_entity_poly.type
_entity_poly.pdbx_seq_one_letter_code
_entity_poly.pdbx_strand_id
1 'polypeptide(L)'
;EFEGSIGDVFRFLGMTVGLNTKDKDQTQKQQAYLCDVLYTTNSELGFDYLRDNMEIEASNLVMKRPYSYAIVDEVDSILIDEARTPLIISQSVKETKNLYKEAQRFVRTLKNSHYLIELETKTIELTEEGITKAENFFQIDNLYNIEHASLLHHVKNALKAAFTMHKDKDYLVDYKDGQVLIIDQFTGRALPGR
;
A
#
# COMPACT_ATOMS: atom_id res chain seq x y z
N GLU A 1 -6.42 -26.85 23.83
CA GLU A 1 -7.86 -26.76 23.51
C GLU A 1 -8.22 -27.40 22.17
N PHE A 2 -7.53 -27.03 21.08
CA PHE A 2 -7.73 -27.62 19.74
C PHE A 2 -7.50 -29.15 19.65
N GLU A 3 -6.35 -29.65 20.12
CA GLU A 3 -6.05 -31.10 20.24
C GLU A 3 -6.42 -31.65 21.63
N GLY A 4 -7.15 -30.87 22.42
CA GLY A 4 -7.53 -31.23 23.78
C GLY A 4 -8.99 -31.68 23.89
N SER A 5 -9.41 -31.93 25.13
CA SER A 5 -10.75 -32.39 25.49
C SER A 5 -11.89 -31.57 24.87
N ILE A 6 -11.73 -30.26 24.75
CA ILE A 6 -12.74 -29.36 24.17
C ILE A 6 -12.90 -29.58 22.66
N GLY A 7 -11.81 -29.63 21.92
CA GLY A 7 -11.84 -29.93 20.48
C GLY A 7 -12.44 -31.30 20.18
N ASP A 8 -12.15 -32.30 21.02
CA ASP A 8 -12.70 -33.65 20.89
C ASP A 8 -14.21 -33.72 21.14
N VAL A 9 -14.74 -32.90 22.05
CA VAL A 9 -16.19 -32.79 22.27
C VAL A 9 -16.88 -32.25 21.01
N PHE A 10 -16.36 -31.20 20.39
CA PHE A 10 -16.94 -30.67 19.14
C PHE A 10 -16.86 -31.69 18.00
N ARG A 11 -15.74 -32.39 17.84
CA ARG A 11 -15.59 -33.47 16.84
C ARG A 11 -16.55 -34.62 17.10
N PHE A 12 -16.74 -35.02 18.36
CA PHE A 12 -17.70 -36.04 18.75
C PHE A 12 -19.14 -35.66 18.37
N LEU A 13 -19.48 -34.37 18.46
CA LEU A 13 -20.77 -33.82 18.01
C LEU A 13 -20.87 -33.63 16.48
N GLY A 14 -19.85 -34.02 15.71
CA GLY A 14 -19.83 -33.94 14.25
C GLY A 14 -19.43 -32.57 13.68
N MET A 15 -18.92 -31.66 14.51
CA MET A 15 -18.42 -30.35 14.07
C MET A 15 -16.94 -30.43 13.69
N THR A 16 -16.53 -29.53 12.78
CA THR A 16 -15.12 -29.35 12.42
C THR A 16 -14.47 -28.28 13.26
N VAL A 17 -13.25 -28.53 13.72
CA VAL A 17 -12.47 -27.59 14.55
C VAL A 17 -11.17 -27.29 13.83
N GLY A 18 -10.86 -26.00 13.68
CA GLY A 18 -9.65 -25.46 13.07
C GLY A 18 -8.78 -24.72 14.09
N LEU A 19 -7.48 -24.65 13.81
CA LEU A 19 -6.52 -23.85 14.55
C LEU A 19 -5.73 -22.99 13.57
N ASN A 20 -5.68 -21.68 13.80
CA ASN A 20 -4.88 -20.73 13.04
C ASN A 20 -3.69 -20.27 13.89
N THR A 21 -2.50 -20.54 13.41
CA THR A 21 -1.22 -20.21 14.06
C THR A 21 -0.26 -19.64 13.02
N LYS A 22 0.75 -18.92 13.50
CA LYS A 22 1.69 -18.18 12.66
C LYS A 22 2.50 -19.06 11.70
N ASP A 23 2.75 -20.30 12.06
CA ASP A 23 3.51 -21.30 11.31
C ASP A 23 2.73 -21.91 10.14
N LYS A 24 1.42 -21.65 10.04
CA LYS A 24 0.59 -22.18 8.97
C LYS A 24 0.80 -21.46 7.65
N ASP A 25 0.88 -22.25 6.59
CA ASP A 25 0.81 -21.72 5.23
C ASP A 25 -0.61 -21.25 4.87
N GLN A 26 -0.73 -20.53 3.75
CA GLN A 26 -2.01 -19.96 3.31
C GLN A 26 -3.10 -21.02 3.10
N THR A 27 -2.74 -22.20 2.60
CA THR A 27 -3.70 -23.29 2.35
C THR A 27 -4.21 -23.88 3.66
N GLN A 28 -3.31 -24.10 4.62
CA GLN A 28 -3.63 -24.59 5.96
C GLN A 28 -4.47 -23.57 6.73
N LYS A 29 -4.20 -22.27 6.57
CA LYS A 29 -5.04 -21.22 7.14
C LYS A 29 -6.44 -21.24 6.51
N GLN A 30 -6.54 -21.29 5.18
CA GLN A 30 -7.83 -21.42 4.49
C GLN A 30 -8.64 -22.62 5.00
N GLN A 31 -8.00 -23.77 5.17
CA GLN A 31 -8.66 -24.96 5.74
C GLN A 31 -9.13 -24.72 7.18
N ALA A 32 -8.33 -24.06 8.02
CA ALA A 32 -8.72 -23.74 9.40
C ALA A 32 -9.94 -22.81 9.44
N TYR A 33 -9.98 -21.77 8.60
CA TYR A 33 -11.10 -20.83 8.50
C TYR A 33 -12.37 -21.43 7.88
N LEU A 34 -12.31 -22.61 7.26
CA LEU A 34 -13.49 -23.32 6.77
C LEU A 34 -14.18 -24.13 7.88
N CYS A 35 -13.48 -24.40 8.99
CA CYS A 35 -14.03 -25.16 10.12
C CYS A 35 -15.18 -24.42 10.82
N ASP A 36 -16.06 -25.17 11.47
CA ASP A 36 -17.20 -24.61 12.21
C ASP A 36 -16.75 -23.82 13.44
N VAL A 37 -15.71 -24.30 14.11
CA VAL A 37 -15.07 -23.64 15.25
C VAL A 37 -13.62 -23.34 14.89
N LEU A 38 -13.18 -22.10 15.07
CA LEU A 38 -11.80 -21.68 14.84
C LEU A 38 -11.16 -21.21 16.14
N TYR A 39 -10.05 -21.83 16.50
CA TYR A 39 -9.12 -21.30 17.50
C TYR A 39 -8.04 -20.48 16.80
N THR A 40 -7.74 -19.31 17.32
CA THR A 40 -6.71 -18.41 16.78
C THR A 40 -6.19 -17.50 17.89
N THR A 41 -5.05 -16.86 17.66
CA THR A 41 -4.63 -15.71 18.47
C THR A 41 -5.23 -14.44 17.89
N ASN A 42 -5.33 -13.39 18.71
CA ASN A 42 -5.78 -12.06 18.29
C ASN A 42 -4.91 -11.48 17.18
N SER A 43 -3.58 -11.66 17.28
CA SER A 43 -2.59 -11.17 16.32
C SER A 43 -2.79 -11.84 14.96
N GLU A 44 -2.90 -13.17 14.91
CA GLU A 44 -3.10 -13.89 13.63
C GLU A 44 -4.45 -13.54 13.00
N LEU A 45 -5.52 -13.45 13.79
CA LEU A 45 -6.83 -13.03 13.29
C LEU A 45 -6.79 -11.63 12.68
N GLY A 46 -6.16 -10.68 13.37
CA GLY A 46 -6.05 -9.30 12.90
C GLY A 46 -5.16 -9.17 11.66
N PHE A 47 -4.03 -9.88 11.61
CA PHE A 47 -3.18 -9.86 10.41
C PHE A 47 -3.82 -10.56 9.22
N ASP A 48 -4.56 -11.65 9.41
CA ASP A 48 -5.30 -12.30 8.33
C ASP A 48 -6.41 -11.39 7.81
N TYR A 49 -7.14 -10.71 8.70
CA TYR A 49 -8.11 -9.68 8.29
C TYR A 49 -7.47 -8.56 7.48
N LEU A 50 -6.34 -8.01 7.92
CA LEU A 50 -5.64 -6.96 7.19
C LEU A 50 -5.12 -7.45 5.83
N ARG A 51 -4.60 -8.67 5.75
CA ARG A 51 -4.13 -9.28 4.49
C ARG A 51 -5.27 -9.51 3.50
N ASP A 52 -6.38 -10.05 3.94
CA ASP A 52 -7.55 -10.30 3.09
C ASP A 52 -8.13 -9.00 2.51
N ASN A 53 -8.05 -7.88 3.24
CA ASN A 53 -8.46 -6.56 2.73
C ASN A 53 -7.45 -5.90 1.77
N MET A 54 -6.25 -6.47 1.62
CA MET A 54 -5.27 -6.05 0.61
C MET A 54 -5.20 -7.01 -0.59
N GLU A 55 -5.88 -8.15 -0.51
CA GLU A 55 -5.83 -9.19 -1.54
C GLU A 55 -6.67 -8.78 -2.76
N ILE A 56 -6.11 -9.03 -3.95
CA ILE A 56 -6.76 -8.66 -5.22
C ILE A 56 -7.64 -9.80 -5.73
N GLU A 57 -7.22 -11.04 -5.50
CA GLU A 57 -7.89 -12.23 -6.01
C GLU A 57 -8.72 -12.91 -4.93
N ALA A 58 -10.02 -13.07 -5.17
CA ALA A 58 -10.93 -13.74 -4.23
C ALA A 58 -10.52 -15.20 -3.90
N SER A 59 -9.79 -15.88 -4.78
CA SER A 59 -9.26 -17.23 -4.54
C SER A 59 -8.24 -17.29 -3.41
N ASN A 60 -7.51 -16.20 -3.19
CA ASN A 60 -6.39 -16.10 -2.25
C ASN A 60 -6.85 -15.73 -0.84
N LEU A 61 -8.07 -15.21 -0.69
CA LEU A 61 -8.67 -14.88 0.61
C LEU A 61 -8.61 -16.06 1.57
N VAL A 62 -8.20 -15.80 2.80
CA VAL A 62 -8.06 -16.81 3.84
C VAL A 62 -9.37 -16.98 4.61
N MET A 63 -10.04 -15.88 4.94
CA MET A 63 -11.28 -15.80 5.72
C MET A 63 -12.52 -16.05 4.85
N LYS A 64 -12.59 -17.23 4.23
CA LYS A 64 -13.66 -17.58 3.27
C LYS A 64 -15.05 -17.73 3.90
N ARG A 65 -15.11 -18.06 5.19
CA ARG A 65 -16.36 -18.26 5.94
C ARG A 65 -16.61 -17.05 6.86
N PRO A 66 -17.83 -16.49 6.88
CA PRO A 66 -18.17 -15.48 7.88
C PRO A 66 -18.31 -16.12 9.26
N TYR A 67 -17.62 -15.55 10.25
CA TYR A 67 -17.81 -15.87 11.67
C TYR A 67 -18.66 -14.77 12.32
N SER A 68 -19.85 -15.14 12.81
CA SER A 68 -20.79 -14.19 13.43
C SER A 68 -20.55 -13.96 14.92
N TYR A 69 -19.67 -14.75 15.54
CA TYR A 69 -19.45 -14.73 16.98
C TYR A 69 -17.98 -15.02 17.30
N ALA A 70 -17.48 -14.38 18.35
CA ALA A 70 -16.13 -14.57 18.87
C ALA A 70 -16.18 -14.63 20.40
N ILE A 71 -15.48 -15.62 20.96
CA ILE A 71 -15.22 -15.71 22.39
C ILE A 71 -13.76 -15.34 22.57
N VAL A 72 -13.49 -14.36 23.43
CA VAL A 72 -12.14 -13.89 23.73
C VAL A 72 -11.77 -14.41 25.11
N ASP A 73 -10.77 -15.28 25.15
CA ASP A 73 -10.14 -15.70 26.39
C ASP A 73 -9.18 -14.60 26.88
N GLU A 74 -9.00 -14.46 28.19
CA GLU A 74 -8.19 -13.41 28.83
C GLU A 74 -8.53 -11.99 28.29
N VAL A 75 -9.82 -11.66 28.35
CA VAL A 75 -10.39 -10.46 27.68
C VAL A 75 -9.76 -9.15 28.12
N ASP A 76 -9.30 -9.03 29.36
CA ASP A 76 -8.60 -7.86 29.89
C ASP A 76 -7.23 -7.70 29.23
N SER A 77 -6.45 -8.78 29.14
CA SER A 77 -5.14 -8.79 28.48
C SER A 77 -5.27 -8.39 27.00
N ILE A 78 -6.26 -8.95 26.29
CA ILE A 78 -6.41 -8.73 24.85
C ILE A 78 -7.03 -7.35 24.54
N LEU A 79 -8.15 -6.99 25.17
CA LEU A 79 -8.91 -5.78 24.81
C LEU A 79 -8.47 -4.52 25.55
N ILE A 80 -7.69 -4.64 26.64
CA ILE A 80 -7.17 -3.50 27.39
C ILE A 80 -5.67 -3.34 27.18
N ASP A 81 -4.89 -4.37 27.49
CA ASP A 81 -3.43 -4.23 27.53
C ASP A 81 -2.81 -4.20 26.14
N GLU A 82 -3.21 -5.14 25.27
CA GLU A 82 -2.71 -5.24 23.90
C GLU A 82 -3.29 -4.20 22.95
N ALA A 83 -4.47 -3.64 23.26
CA ALA A 83 -5.13 -2.61 22.45
C ALA A 83 -4.29 -1.33 22.26
N ARG A 84 -3.22 -1.15 23.04
CA ARG A 84 -2.28 -0.02 22.91
C ARG A 84 -1.34 -0.14 21.71
N THR A 85 -1.09 -1.35 21.23
CA THR A 85 -0.13 -1.59 20.13
C THR A 85 -0.91 -1.94 18.86
N PRO A 86 -0.85 -1.09 17.81
CA PRO A 86 -1.57 -1.38 16.57
C PRO A 86 -0.95 -2.55 15.81
N LEU A 87 -1.78 -3.33 15.13
CA LEU A 87 -1.34 -4.33 14.16
C LEU A 87 -0.98 -3.64 12.84
N ILE A 88 0.28 -3.73 12.42
CA ILE A 88 0.78 -3.03 11.23
C ILE A 88 1.44 -4.04 10.29
N ILE A 89 0.98 -4.09 9.04
CA ILE A 89 1.69 -4.78 7.95
C ILE A 89 2.63 -3.77 7.29
N SER A 90 3.93 -3.99 7.47
CA SER A 90 4.96 -3.23 6.76
C SER A 90 5.56 -4.09 5.67
N GLN A 91 5.44 -3.65 4.42
CA GLN A 91 6.22 -4.22 3.31
C GLN A 91 7.43 -3.33 3.05
N SER A 92 8.59 -3.94 2.84
CA SER A 92 9.74 -3.22 2.29
C SER A 92 9.37 -2.72 0.90
N VAL A 93 9.36 -1.41 0.69
CA VAL A 93 9.18 -0.83 -0.63
C VAL A 93 10.34 -1.31 -1.51
N LYS A 94 10.09 -2.30 -2.39
CA LYS A 94 11.05 -2.67 -3.43
C LYS A 94 11.39 -1.41 -4.24
N GLU A 95 12.67 -1.24 -4.55
CA GLU A 95 13.28 0.02 -4.99
C GLU A 95 12.52 0.79 -6.10
N THR A 96 11.59 1.67 -5.71
CA THR A 96 10.99 2.68 -6.59
C THR A 96 12.01 3.75 -7.01
N LYS A 97 13.21 3.75 -6.43
CA LYS A 97 14.28 4.74 -6.66
C LYS A 97 14.68 4.85 -8.13
N ASN A 98 14.55 3.79 -8.92
CA ASN A 98 14.89 3.83 -10.34
C ASN A 98 13.84 4.61 -11.17
N LEU A 99 12.55 4.39 -10.92
CA LEU A 99 11.47 5.04 -11.69
C LEU A 99 11.46 6.56 -11.53
N TYR A 100 11.73 7.08 -10.33
CA TYR A 100 11.84 8.54 -10.13
C TYR A 100 12.98 9.15 -10.96
N LYS A 101 14.14 8.48 -11.01
CA LYS A 101 15.30 8.95 -11.78
C LYS A 101 15.05 8.86 -13.28
N GLU A 102 14.42 7.78 -13.73
CA GLU A 102 14.07 7.59 -15.14
C GLU A 102 13.01 8.58 -15.61
N ALA A 103 11.95 8.78 -14.84
CA ALA A 103 10.94 9.79 -15.11
C ALA A 103 11.56 11.20 -15.15
N GLN A 104 12.47 11.53 -14.23
CA GLN A 104 13.20 12.80 -14.26
C GLN A 104 14.06 12.94 -15.53
N ARG A 105 14.76 11.88 -15.95
CA ARG A 105 15.55 11.88 -17.19
C ARG A 105 14.65 12.12 -18.40
N PHE A 106 13.52 11.43 -18.49
CA PHE A 106 12.53 11.63 -19.55
C PHE A 106 12.05 13.08 -19.62
N VAL A 107 11.58 13.63 -18.49
CA VAL A 107 11.03 14.99 -18.41
C VAL A 107 12.05 16.04 -18.88
N ARG A 108 13.34 15.86 -18.58
CA ARG A 108 14.41 16.75 -19.07
C ARG A 108 14.59 16.75 -20.59
N THR A 109 14.11 15.73 -21.29
CA THR A 109 14.17 15.67 -22.76
C THR A 109 12.97 16.35 -23.44
N LEU A 110 11.96 16.76 -22.68
CA LEU A 110 10.74 17.35 -23.23
C LEU A 110 10.97 18.77 -23.76
N LYS A 111 10.18 19.14 -24.76
CA LYS A 111 10.11 20.48 -25.35
C LYS A 111 8.73 21.03 -25.05
N ASN A 112 8.56 22.34 -25.23
CA ASN A 112 7.28 23.02 -24.98
C ASN A 112 6.09 22.45 -25.79
N SER A 113 6.32 21.79 -26.93
CA SER A 113 5.24 21.15 -27.71
C SER A 113 4.75 19.82 -27.11
N HIS A 114 5.51 19.21 -26.20
CA HIS A 114 5.21 17.89 -25.65
C HIS A 114 4.32 17.92 -24.40
N TYR A 115 3.98 19.11 -23.89
CA TYR A 115 3.15 19.25 -22.70
C TYR A 115 2.34 20.55 -22.74
N LEU A 116 1.24 20.56 -22.00
CA LEU A 116 0.41 21.74 -21.73
C LEU A 116 0.47 22.07 -20.24
N ILE A 117 0.70 23.34 -19.92
CA ILE A 117 0.71 23.83 -18.53
C ILE A 117 -0.37 24.89 -18.40
N GLU A 118 -1.22 24.73 -17.39
CA GLU A 118 -2.12 25.78 -16.94
C GLU A 118 -1.58 26.36 -15.62
N LEU A 119 -1.09 27.60 -15.68
CA LEU A 119 -0.36 28.22 -14.58
C LEU A 119 -1.26 28.60 -13.39
N GLU A 120 -2.54 28.87 -13.64
CA GLU A 120 -3.50 29.22 -12.58
C GLU A 120 -3.83 28.02 -11.70
N THR A 121 -4.07 26.86 -12.32
CA THR A 121 -4.38 25.61 -11.62
C THR A 121 -3.13 24.80 -11.26
N LYS A 122 -1.94 25.20 -11.75
CA LYS A 122 -0.69 24.44 -11.68
C LYS A 122 -0.85 23.00 -12.18
N THR A 123 -1.69 22.81 -13.21
CA THR A 123 -1.88 21.51 -13.86
C THR A 123 -0.93 21.38 -15.04
N ILE A 124 -0.43 20.17 -15.27
CA ILE A 124 0.42 19.85 -16.39
C ILE A 124 0.05 18.49 -16.98
N GLU A 125 -0.13 18.44 -18.28
CA GLU A 125 -0.48 17.23 -19.03
C GLU A 125 0.42 17.06 -20.24
N LEU A 126 0.64 15.81 -20.67
CA LEU A 126 1.36 15.53 -21.92
C LEU A 126 0.42 15.76 -23.10
N THR A 127 0.95 16.34 -24.19
CA THR A 127 0.27 16.34 -25.48
C THR A 127 0.41 14.98 -26.15
N GLU A 128 -0.31 14.74 -27.25
CA GLU A 128 -0.15 13.53 -28.07
C GLU A 128 1.32 13.29 -28.47
N GLU A 129 2.04 14.34 -28.90
CA GLU A 129 3.48 14.25 -29.20
C GLU A 129 4.30 13.83 -27.97
N GLY A 130 3.94 14.33 -26.79
CA GLY A 130 4.58 13.97 -25.54
C GLY A 130 4.32 12.53 -25.11
N ILE A 131 3.11 12.03 -25.34
CA ILE A 131 2.72 10.64 -25.08
C ILE A 131 3.51 9.70 -25.99
N THR A 132 3.50 9.95 -27.31
CA THR A 132 4.29 9.16 -28.27
C THR A 132 5.78 9.18 -27.94
N LYS A 133 6.30 10.32 -27.46
CA LYS A 133 7.69 10.41 -27.02
C LYS A 133 7.95 9.59 -25.75
N ALA A 134 7.02 9.57 -24.81
CA ALA A 134 7.13 8.75 -23.60
C ALA A 134 7.16 7.26 -23.96
N GLU A 135 6.24 6.81 -24.82
CA GLU A 135 6.15 5.43 -25.31
C GLU A 135 7.46 4.97 -25.94
N ASN A 136 8.03 5.79 -26.83
CA ASN A 136 9.33 5.51 -27.43
C ASN A 136 10.50 5.53 -26.44
N PHE A 137 10.49 6.44 -25.45
CA PHE A 137 11.56 6.56 -24.47
C PHE A 137 11.58 5.37 -23.50
N PHE A 138 10.41 4.93 -23.06
CA PHE A 138 10.26 3.82 -22.12
C PHE A 138 10.10 2.46 -22.81
N GLN A 139 10.05 2.43 -24.15
CA GLN A 139 9.88 1.22 -24.97
C GLN A 139 8.61 0.45 -24.62
N ILE A 140 7.49 1.16 -24.57
CA ILE A 140 6.15 0.62 -24.27
C ILE A 140 5.17 0.99 -25.37
N ASP A 141 4.12 0.19 -25.53
CA ASP A 141 3.14 0.40 -26.59
C ASP A 141 2.15 1.52 -26.26
N ASN A 142 1.62 1.56 -25.03
CA ASN A 142 0.62 2.54 -24.62
C ASN A 142 0.83 2.96 -23.16
N LEU A 143 1.18 4.23 -22.92
CA LEU A 143 1.46 4.75 -21.59
C LEU A 143 0.27 4.65 -20.60
N TYR A 144 -0.96 4.60 -21.10
CA TYR A 144 -2.19 4.60 -20.30
C TYR A 144 -2.73 3.20 -19.98
N ASN A 145 -2.05 2.13 -20.41
CA ASN A 145 -2.41 0.77 -20.01
C ASN A 145 -2.26 0.58 -18.49
N ILE A 146 -3.13 -0.26 -17.90
CA ILE A 146 -3.15 -0.54 -16.45
C ILE A 146 -1.78 -1.05 -15.96
N GLU A 147 -1.09 -1.84 -16.78
CA GLU A 147 0.26 -2.36 -16.50
C GLU A 147 1.30 -1.25 -16.28
N HIS A 148 1.09 -0.07 -16.86
CA HIS A 148 1.99 1.08 -16.78
C HIS A 148 1.49 2.19 -15.85
N ALA A 149 0.43 1.95 -15.07
CA ALA A 149 -0.15 2.95 -14.17
C ALA A 149 0.87 3.56 -13.19
N SER A 150 1.79 2.73 -12.67
CA SER A 150 2.88 3.20 -11.82
C SER A 150 3.82 4.15 -12.56
N LEU A 151 4.27 3.79 -13.77
CA LEU A 151 5.14 4.64 -14.59
C LEU A 151 4.45 5.97 -14.93
N LEU A 152 3.21 5.92 -15.40
CA LEU A 152 2.41 7.11 -15.71
C LEU A 152 2.32 8.06 -14.50
N HIS A 153 2.08 7.52 -13.30
CA HIS A 153 2.07 8.31 -12.07
C HIS A 153 3.42 8.99 -11.81
N HIS A 154 4.53 8.27 -11.99
CA HIS A 154 5.88 8.84 -11.81
C HIS A 154 6.19 9.94 -12.84
N VAL A 155 5.81 9.73 -14.11
CA VAL A 155 5.98 10.74 -15.17
C VAL A 155 5.16 12.00 -14.85
N LYS A 156 3.89 11.86 -14.45
CA LYS A 156 3.05 12.99 -14.05
C LYS A 156 3.64 13.76 -12.86
N ASN A 157 4.15 13.06 -11.85
CA ASN A 157 4.80 13.71 -10.71
C ASN A 157 6.10 14.42 -11.10
N ALA A 158 6.91 13.82 -11.97
CA ALA A 158 8.14 14.42 -12.47
C ALA A 158 7.87 15.68 -13.32
N LEU A 159 6.82 15.67 -14.15
CA LEU A 159 6.35 16.84 -14.89
C LEU A 159 5.96 17.96 -13.95
N LYS A 160 5.10 17.66 -12.96
CA LYS A 160 4.68 18.64 -11.96
C LYS A 160 5.88 19.22 -11.21
N ALA A 161 6.79 18.37 -10.73
CA ALA A 161 7.98 18.79 -10.01
C ALA A 161 8.92 19.67 -10.86
N ALA A 162 9.08 19.38 -12.14
CA ALA A 162 10.00 20.11 -13.01
C ALA A 162 9.45 21.48 -13.46
N PHE A 163 8.13 21.58 -13.69
CA PHE A 163 7.56 22.74 -14.36
C PHE A 163 6.65 23.61 -13.47
N THR A 164 6.12 23.09 -12.37
CA THR A 164 5.17 23.84 -11.51
C THR A 164 5.72 24.19 -10.13
N MET A 165 6.80 23.52 -9.70
CA MET A 165 7.42 23.70 -8.39
C MET A 165 8.78 24.37 -8.52
N HIS A 166 8.97 25.47 -7.79
CA HIS A 166 10.20 26.26 -7.86
C HIS A 166 10.95 26.20 -6.53
N LYS A 167 12.26 25.91 -6.62
CA LYS A 167 13.17 26.04 -5.49
C LYS A 167 13.16 27.48 -4.98
N ASP A 168 13.24 27.64 -3.66
CA ASP A 168 13.25 28.92 -2.94
C ASP A 168 11.92 29.70 -2.98
N LYS A 169 10.85 29.07 -3.52
CA LYS A 169 9.48 29.60 -3.51
C LYS A 169 8.48 28.58 -2.97
N ASP A 170 8.47 27.37 -3.53
CA ASP A 170 7.57 26.30 -3.13
C ASP A 170 8.26 25.33 -2.15
N TYR A 171 9.59 25.18 -2.24
CA TYR A 171 10.38 24.33 -1.35
C TYR A 171 11.83 24.82 -1.19
N LEU A 172 12.47 24.42 -0.09
CA LEU A 172 13.90 24.54 0.17
C LEU A 172 14.56 23.16 0.17
N VAL A 173 15.87 23.13 -0.07
CA VAL A 173 16.67 21.91 0.08
C VAL A 173 17.61 22.13 1.26
N ASP A 174 17.42 21.35 2.31
CA ASP A 174 18.35 21.32 3.43
C ASP A 174 19.48 20.35 3.10
N TYR A 175 20.65 20.90 2.78
CA TYR A 175 21.83 20.14 2.40
C TYR A 175 22.53 19.47 3.58
N LYS A 176 22.20 19.81 4.83
CA LYS A 176 22.79 19.16 6.01
C LYS A 176 22.18 17.78 6.22
N ASP A 177 20.85 17.71 6.17
CA ASP A 177 20.08 16.48 6.37
C ASP A 177 19.67 15.81 5.05
N GLY A 178 19.91 16.46 3.90
CA GLY A 178 19.60 15.93 2.57
C GLY A 178 18.10 15.87 2.26
N GLN A 179 17.30 16.75 2.88
CA GLN A 179 15.83 16.73 2.81
C GLN A 179 15.26 17.92 2.03
N VAL A 180 14.07 17.73 1.47
CA VAL A 180 13.28 18.80 0.83
C VAL A 180 12.27 19.31 1.86
N LEU A 181 12.27 20.62 2.12
CA LEU A 181 11.37 21.28 3.07
C LEU A 181 10.35 22.12 2.32
N ILE A 182 9.05 21.89 2.55
CA ILE A 182 7.99 22.66 1.92
C ILE A 182 7.93 24.07 2.55
N ILE A 183 7.77 25.09 1.71
CA ILE A 183 7.59 26.47 2.16
C ILE A 183 6.09 26.81 2.22
N ASP A 184 5.65 27.43 3.31
CA ASP A 184 4.34 28.07 3.38
C ASP A 184 4.32 29.35 2.53
N GLN A 185 3.42 29.40 1.55
CA GLN A 185 3.29 30.52 0.62
C GLN A 185 2.85 31.83 1.30
N PHE A 186 2.19 31.77 2.46
CA PHE A 186 1.76 32.97 3.18
C PHE A 186 2.86 33.56 4.07
N THR A 187 3.62 32.70 4.74
CA THR A 187 4.59 33.13 5.77
C THR A 187 6.05 33.04 5.32
N GLY A 188 6.33 32.32 4.22
CA GLY A 188 7.68 32.05 3.73
C GLY A 188 8.50 31.12 4.63
N ARG A 189 7.87 30.49 5.63
CA ARG A 189 8.56 29.60 6.59
C ARG A 189 8.55 28.16 6.10
N ALA A 190 9.61 27.43 6.44
CA ALA A 190 9.66 25.99 6.24
C ALA A 190 8.64 25.30 7.17
N LEU A 191 7.95 24.29 6.65
CA LEU A 191 7.00 23.46 7.38
C LEU A 191 7.65 22.10 7.70
N PRO A 192 8.36 21.96 8.82
CA PRO A 192 9.00 20.70 9.18
C PRO A 192 7.96 19.59 9.43
N GLY A 193 8.23 18.40 8.92
CA GLY A 193 7.37 17.22 9.09
C GLY A 193 6.22 17.10 8.08
N ARG A 194 6.13 18.00 7.11
CA ARG A 194 5.22 17.92 5.95
C ARG A 194 5.97 17.63 4.66
#